data_AF-A0A427UIU1-F1
#
_entry.id   AF-A0A427UIU1-F1
#
_cell.length_a   1.000
_cell.length_b   1.000
_cell.length_c   1.000
_cell.angle_alpha   90.00
_cell.angle_beta   90.00
_cell.angle_gamma   90.00
#
_symmetry.space_group_name_H-M   'P 1'
#
loop_
_entity.id
_entity.type
_entity.pdbx_description
1 polymer ?
#
loop_
_entity_poly.entity_id
_entity_poly.type
_entity_poly.pdbx_seq_one_letter_code
_entity_poly.pdbx_strand_id
1 'polypeptide(L)'
;MALTTADVARHLRYDDDDIVAQDLQSILDSAEQAVKDHILNKFDAENKIHQRAILMMCGYFDDNRGVGKDTVSNDGFLPQPV
;
A
#
# COMPACT_ATOMS: atom_id res chain seq x y z
N MET A 1 -9.18 11.79 9.96
CA MET A 1 -8.92 12.11 8.54
C MET A 1 -8.19 10.95 7.89
N ALA A 2 -8.70 10.50 6.73
CA ALA A 2 -8.13 9.41 5.93
C ALA A 2 -6.74 9.77 5.36
N LEU A 3 -6.00 8.76 4.93
CA LEU A 3 -4.69 8.92 4.32
C LEU A 3 -4.79 9.52 2.92
N THR A 4 -3.75 10.23 2.52
CA THR A 4 -3.59 10.79 1.18
C THR A 4 -2.30 10.30 0.54
N THR A 5 -2.13 10.50 -0.77
CA THR A 5 -0.88 10.19 -1.47
C THR A 5 0.32 10.96 -0.93
N ALA A 6 0.11 12.17 -0.37
CA ALA A 6 1.17 12.92 0.29
C ALA A 6 1.67 12.24 1.58
N ASP A 7 0.78 11.55 2.30
CA ASP A 7 1.18 10.77 3.48
C ASP A 7 1.95 9.52 3.10
N VAL A 8 1.60 8.91 1.96
CA VAL A 8 2.34 7.78 1.38
C VAL A 8 3.71 8.24 0.90
N ALA A 9 3.80 9.33 0.13
CA ALA A 9 5.06 9.90 -0.34
C ALA A 9 6.01 10.19 0.84
N ARG A 10 5.51 10.84 1.89
CA ARG A 10 6.26 11.10 3.12
C ARG A 10 6.71 9.80 3.81
N HIS A 11 5.87 8.78 3.81
CA HIS A 11 6.20 7.48 4.40
C HIS A 11 7.33 6.77 3.64
N LEU A 12 7.24 6.78 2.30
CA LEU A 12 8.20 6.16 1.38
C LEU A 12 9.46 7.00 1.16
N ARG A 13 9.48 8.24 1.66
CA ARG A 13 10.58 9.22 1.51
C ARG A 13 10.84 9.60 0.05
N TYR A 14 9.75 9.75 -0.71
CA TYR A 14 9.82 10.31 -2.05
C TYR A 14 10.01 11.82 -1.92
N ASP A 15 10.87 12.40 -2.76
CA ASP A 15 10.99 13.84 -2.87
C ASP A 15 9.73 14.41 -3.52
N ASP A 16 9.30 15.61 -3.11
CA ASP A 16 8.05 16.23 -3.57
C ASP A 16 8.01 16.46 -5.09
N ASP A 17 9.18 16.55 -5.73
CA ASP A 17 9.34 16.74 -7.18
C ASP A 17 9.33 15.41 -7.98
N ASP A 18 9.53 14.27 -7.32
CA ASP A 18 9.56 12.91 -7.91
C ASP A 18 8.25 12.14 -7.67
N ILE A 19 7.19 12.83 -7.23
CA ILE A 19 5.89 12.23 -6.95
C ILE A 19 5.19 11.84 -8.26
N VAL A 20 5.18 10.54 -8.57
CA VAL A 20 4.25 9.97 -9.55
C VAL A 20 2.88 9.78 -8.89
N ALA A 21 2.08 10.84 -8.87
CA ALA A 21 0.83 10.89 -8.10
C ALA A 21 -0.15 9.75 -8.42
N GLN A 22 -0.21 9.31 -9.69
CA GLN A 22 -1.08 8.23 -10.13
C GLN A 22 -0.61 6.84 -9.63
N ASP A 23 0.71 6.62 -9.57
CA ASP A 23 1.28 5.38 -9.05
C ASP A 23 1.05 5.28 -7.53
N LEU A 24 1.31 6.37 -6.80
CA LEU A 24 1.10 6.40 -5.35
C LEU A 24 -0.37 6.24 -4.97
N GLN A 25 -1.29 6.80 -5.77
CA GLN A 25 -2.73 6.57 -5.57
C GLN A 25 -3.07 5.10 -5.75
N SER A 26 -2.54 4.45 -6.79
CA SER A 26 -2.79 3.03 -7.06
C SER A 26 -2.26 2.12 -5.94
N ILE A 27 -1.09 2.47 -5.38
CA ILE A 27 -0.52 1.77 -4.21
C ILE A 27 -1.40 1.97 -2.97
N LEU A 28 -1.83 3.21 -2.71
CA LEU A 28 -2.70 3.54 -1.58
C LEU A 28 -4.03 2.79 -1.65
N ASP A 29 -4.68 2.80 -2.81
CA ASP A 29 -5.98 2.13 -3.03
C ASP A 29 -5.85 0.63 -2.81
N SER A 30 -4.79 0.01 -3.33
CA SER A 30 -4.52 -1.43 -3.17
C SER A 30 -4.25 -1.80 -1.71
N ALA A 31 -3.44 -0.98 -1.01
CA ALA A 31 -3.12 -1.18 0.40
C ALA A 31 -4.35 -1.00 1.30
N GLU A 32 -5.15 0.04 1.04
CA GLU A 32 -6.40 0.28 1.76
C GLU A 32 -7.39 -0.85 1.55
N GLN A 33 -7.54 -1.35 0.32
CA GLN A 33 -8.41 -2.48 0.02
C GLN A 33 -7.96 -3.76 0.73
N ALA A 34 -6.66 -4.09 0.70
CA ALA A 34 -6.12 -5.26 1.39
C ALA A 34 -6.39 -5.21 2.91
N VAL A 35 -6.26 -4.04 3.53
CA VAL A 35 -6.57 -3.84 4.94
C VAL A 35 -8.07 -3.94 5.20
N LYS A 36 -8.91 -3.39 4.34
CA LYS A 36 -10.38 -3.54 4.42
C LYS A 36 -10.80 -5.00 4.32
N ASP A 37 -10.22 -5.77 3.41
CA ASP A 37 -10.56 -7.18 3.23
C ASP A 37 -10.11 -8.03 4.42
N HIS A 38 -9.02 -7.66 5.08
CA HIS A 38 -8.57 -8.33 6.31
C HIS A 38 -9.42 -7.98 7.54
N ILE A 39 -9.75 -6.69 7.72
CA ILE A 39 -10.43 -6.16 8.92
C ILE A 39 -11.97 -6.21 8.80
N LEU A 40 -12.48 -6.32 7.57
CA LEU A 40 -13.90 -6.39 7.22
C LEU A 40 -14.66 -5.19 7.81
N ASN A 41 -15.78 -5.46 8.49
CA ASN A 41 -16.73 -4.46 9.00
C ASN A 41 -16.18 -3.59 10.14
N LYS A 42 -14.94 -3.85 10.61
CA LYS A 42 -14.29 -3.06 11.68
C LYS A 42 -13.40 -1.96 11.12
N PHE A 43 -13.33 -1.80 9.80
CA PHE A 43 -12.52 -0.78 9.18
C PHE A 43 -12.97 0.62 9.62
N ASP A 44 -12.00 1.43 9.97
CA ASP A 44 -12.15 2.83 10.34
C ASP A 44 -10.96 3.60 9.77
N ALA A 45 -11.26 4.54 8.88
CA ALA A 45 -10.27 5.35 8.18
C ALA A 45 -9.57 6.36 9.10
N GLU A 46 -10.11 6.64 10.29
CA GLU A 46 -9.51 7.55 11.27
C GLU A 46 -8.66 6.82 12.31
N ASN A 47 -8.81 5.50 12.41
CA ASN A 47 -8.06 4.68 13.33
C ASN A 47 -6.57 4.65 12.95
N LYS A 48 -5.72 5.12 13.86
CA LYS A 48 -4.27 5.21 13.65
C LYS A 48 -3.57 3.88 13.41
N ILE A 49 -4.10 2.78 13.94
CA ILE A 49 -3.55 1.44 13.69
C ILE A 49 -3.85 1.00 12.26
N HIS A 50 -5.07 1.23 11.77
CA HIS A 50 -5.43 0.92 10.38
C HIS A 50 -4.62 1.78 9.41
N GLN A 51 -4.50 3.08 9.68
CA GLN A 51 -3.65 3.98 8.89
C GLN A 51 -2.19 3.49 8.86
N ARG A 52 -1.65 3.06 9.99
CA ARG A 52 -0.28 2.53 10.05
C ARG A 52 -0.14 1.23 9.26
N ALA A 53 -1.13 0.34 9.31
CA ALA A 53 -1.14 -0.89 8.54
C ALA A 53 -1.15 -0.63 7.02
N ILE A 54 -1.99 0.32 6.57
CA ILE A 54 -2.03 0.74 5.16
C ILE A 54 -0.66 1.25 4.72
N LEU A 55 -0.03 2.15 5.49
CA LEU A 55 1.29 2.69 5.15
C LEU A 55 2.37 1.59 5.05
N MET A 56 2.39 0.64 6.00
CA MET A 56 3.32 -0.49 5.94
C MET A 56 3.09 -1.35 4.68
N MET A 57 1.83 -1.54 4.28
CA MET A 57 1.49 -2.27 3.05
C MET A 57 1.88 -1.48 1.80
N CYS A 58 1.76 -0.15 1.80
CA CYS A 58 2.28 0.69 0.71
C CYS A 58 3.79 0.51 0.54
N GLY A 59 4.55 0.50 1.64
CA GLY A 59 6.00 0.22 1.59
C GLY A 59 6.31 -1.15 1.01
N TYR A 60 5.55 -2.18 1.43
CA TYR A 60 5.69 -3.51 0.86
C TYR A 60 5.43 -3.55 -0.66
N PHE A 61 4.37 -2.91 -1.15
CA PHE A 61 4.08 -2.86 -2.58
C PHE A 61 5.10 -2.03 -3.36
N ASP A 62 5.62 -0.95 -2.78
CA ASP A 62 6.66 -0.13 -3.39
C ASP A 62 7.98 -0.89 -3.55
N ASP A 63 8.39 -1.60 -2.50
CA ASP A 63 9.59 -2.46 -2.53
C ASP A 63 9.43 -3.67 -3.47
N ASN A 64 8.19 -4.08 -3.75
CA ASN A 64 7.84 -5.28 -4.54
C ASN A 64 6.96 -4.93 -5.77
N ARG A 65 7.28 -3.85 -6.49
CA ARG A 65 6.55 -3.42 -7.70
C ARG A 65 6.52 -4.45 -8.83
N GLY A 66 7.46 -5.39 -8.84
CA GLY A 66 7.54 -6.48 -9.82
C GLY A 66 7.61 -7.84 -9.13
N VAL A 67 7.14 -8.89 -9.81
CA VAL A 67 7.36 -10.28 -9.39
C VAL A 67 8.82 -10.64 -9.69
N GLY A 68 9.71 -10.39 -8.74
CA GLY A 68 11.12 -10.79 -8.83
C GLY A 68 11.31 -12.26 -8.42
N LYS A 69 12.43 -12.87 -8.83
CA LYS A 69 12.79 -14.24 -8.41
C LYS A 69 12.92 -14.42 -6.89
N ASP A 70 13.23 -13.32 -6.19
CA ASP A 70 13.43 -13.29 -4.74
C ASP A 70 12.21 -12.74 -3.98
N THR A 71 11.15 -12.32 -4.69
CA THR A 71 9.90 -11.89 -4.06
C THR A 71 9.24 -13.11 -3.43
N VAL A 72 9.02 -13.07 -2.11
CA VAL A 72 8.37 -14.16 -1.38
C VAL A 72 6.93 -14.31 -1.88
N SER A 73 6.73 -15.21 -2.83
CA SER A 73 5.45 -15.69 -3.33
C SER A 73 4.80 -16.56 -2.23
N ASN A 74 4.37 -15.94 -1.14
CA ASN A 74 3.54 -16.60 -0.14
C ASN A 74 2.12 -16.73 -0.68
N ASP A 75 1.80 -17.90 -1.24
CA ASP A 75 0.44 -18.46 -1.40
C ASP A 75 -0.71 -17.44 -1.55
N GLY A 76 -0.66 -16.60 -2.60
CA GLY A 76 -1.84 -15.87 -3.07
C GLY A 76 -1.88 -14.35 -2.86
N PHE A 77 -0.79 -13.70 -2.47
CA PHE A 77 -0.77 -12.22 -2.40
C PHE A 77 -0.54 -11.52 -3.75
N LEU A 78 -0.01 -12.22 -4.76
CA LEU A 78 0.18 -11.67 -6.11
C LEU A 78 -0.41 -12.66 -7.14
N PRO A 79 -1.17 -12.19 -8.15
CA PRO A 79 -1.64 -13.06 -9.22
C PRO A 79 -0.44 -13.63 -9.97
N GLN A 80 -0.43 -14.96 -10.17
CA GLN A 80 0.59 -15.61 -10.98
C GLN A 80 0.55 -15.03 -12.41
N PRO A 81 1.72 -14.72 -13.01
CA PRO A 81 1.74 -14.30 -14.42
C PRO A 81 1.22 -15.45 -15.29
N VAL A 82 0.29 -15.12 -16.20
CA VAL A 82 -0.23 -16.03 -17.24
C VAL A 82 0.83 -16.37 -18.29
#